data_AF-A0A699W5A0-F1
#
_entry.id   AF-A0A699W5A0-F1
#
_cell.length_a   1.000
_cell.length_b   1.000
_cell.length_c   1.000
_cell.angle_alpha   90.00
_cell.angle_beta   90.00
_cell.angle_gamma   90.00
#
_symmetry.space_group_name_H-M   'P 1'
#
loop_
_entity.id
_entity.type
_entity.pdbx_description
1 polymer ?
#
loop_
_entity_poly.entity_id
_entity_poly.type
_entity_poly.pdbx_seq_one_letter_code
_entity_poly.pdbx_strand_id
1 'polypeptide(L)'
;RTGSGPSGSGGNPPPVTIHTWLERFNMQKPRSFEKATAPVDVENWISHMEKIFDVMGYEDAFKTRLIVYKFEGDALAWWKAYKQAKGGDVWLVTVTWA
;
A
#
# COMPACT_ATOMS: atom_id res chain seq x y z
N ARG A 1 -12.68 52.81 -1.50
CA ARG A 1 -11.52 51.97 -1.90
C ARG A 1 -11.66 50.62 -1.21
N THR A 2 -12.52 49.76 -1.72
CA THR A 2 -12.69 48.37 -1.26
C THR A 2 -11.81 47.51 -2.17
N GLY A 3 -10.63 47.14 -1.67
CA GLY A 3 -9.74 46.23 -2.37
C GLY A 3 -10.19 44.80 -2.11
N SER A 4 -10.99 44.23 -3.01
CA SER A 4 -11.26 42.80 -3.06
C SER A 4 -10.02 42.12 -3.64
N GLY A 5 -9.12 41.64 -2.78
CA GLY A 5 -8.02 40.78 -3.19
C GLY A 5 -8.56 39.39 -3.58
N PRO A 6 -8.06 38.76 -4.64
CA PRO A 6 -8.48 37.41 -5.00
C PRO A 6 -8.02 36.43 -3.92
N SER A 7 -8.95 35.64 -3.39
CA SER A 7 -8.65 34.47 -2.56
C SER A 7 -7.84 33.48 -3.39
N GLY A 8 -6.52 33.65 -3.35
CA GLY A 8 -5.57 32.70 -3.88
C GLY A 8 -5.57 31.46 -3.00
N SER A 9 -6.49 30.53 -3.24
CA SER A 9 -6.33 29.13 -2.83
C SER A 9 -5.28 28.49 -3.75
N GLY A 10 -4.05 29.00 -3.69
CA GLY A 10 -2.83 28.36 -4.19
C GLY A 10 -2.31 27.34 -3.18
N GLY A 11 -3.20 26.58 -2.55
CA GLY A 11 -2.83 25.51 -1.65
C GLY A 11 -2.41 24.31 -2.50
N ASN A 12 -1.17 23.86 -2.38
CA ASN A 12 -0.81 22.52 -2.83
C ASN A 12 -1.86 21.52 -2.31
N PRO A 13 -2.30 20.54 -3.12
CA PRO A 13 -3.15 19.48 -2.61
C PRO A 13 -2.45 18.89 -1.38
N PRO A 14 -3.20 18.62 -0.28
CA PRO A 14 -2.60 18.09 0.93
C PRO A 14 -1.77 16.84 0.60
N PRO A 15 -0.57 16.67 1.20
CA PRO A 15 0.24 15.49 0.97
C PRO A 15 -0.61 14.24 1.17
N VAL A 16 -0.67 13.37 0.16
CA VAL A 16 -1.51 12.17 0.24
C VAL A 16 -0.92 11.27 1.33
N THR A 17 -1.64 11.14 2.44
CA THR A 17 -1.19 10.33 3.57
C THR A 17 -1.52 8.86 3.36
N ILE A 18 -0.85 7.98 4.11
CA ILE A 18 -1.14 6.53 4.10
C ILE A 18 -2.62 6.23 4.39
N HIS A 19 -3.34 7.07 5.13
CA HIS A 19 -4.76 6.90 5.40
C HIS A 19 -5.63 7.10 4.16
N THR A 20 -5.39 8.19 3.40
CA THR A 20 -6.08 8.45 2.13
C THR A 20 -5.80 7.34 1.11
N TRP A 21 -4.55 6.89 1.09
CA TRP A 21 -4.08 5.78 0.29
C TRP A 21 -4.76 4.46 0.67
N LEU A 22 -4.90 4.14 1.96
CA LEU A 22 -5.58 2.94 2.44
C LEU A 22 -7.09 2.96 2.14
N GLU A 23 -7.75 4.11 2.28
CA GLU A 23 -9.17 4.26 1.95
C GLU A 23 -9.44 3.94 0.48
N ARG A 24 -8.68 4.57 -0.42
CA ARG A 24 -8.79 4.33 -1.86
C ARG A 24 -8.44 2.89 -2.24
N PHE A 25 -7.44 2.31 -1.58
CA PHE A 25 -7.09 0.89 -1.76
C PHE A 25 -8.28 0.00 -1.39
N ASN A 26 -8.90 0.23 -0.23
CA ASN A 26 -10.05 -0.55 0.22
C ASN A 26 -11.28 -0.38 -0.69
N MET A 27 -11.46 0.78 -1.34
CA MET A 27 -12.53 0.98 -2.34
C MET A 27 -12.39 0.06 -3.55
N GLN A 28 -11.16 -0.34 -3.91
CA GLN A 28 -10.91 -1.30 -5.01
C GLN A 28 -11.19 -2.75 -4.60
N LYS A 29 -11.59 -2.99 -3.34
CA LYS A 29 -11.84 -4.33 -2.77
C LYS A 29 -10.71 -5.33 -3.07
N PRO A 30 -9.45 -4.98 -2.73
CA PRO A 30 -8.29 -5.82 -2.94
C PRO A 30 -8.47 -7.18 -2.26
N ARG A 31 -8.10 -8.23 -2.99
CA ARG A 31 -8.25 -9.62 -2.54
C ARG A 31 -7.27 -9.93 -1.40
N SER A 32 -7.75 -10.51 -0.29
CA SER A 32 -6.85 -11.03 0.75
C SER A 32 -6.07 -12.26 0.26
N PHE A 33 -4.91 -12.51 0.86
CA PHE A 33 -4.06 -13.66 0.56
C PHE A 33 -3.70 -14.43 1.81
N GLU A 34 -4.21 -15.66 1.90
CA GLU A 34 -4.02 -16.55 3.04
C GLU A 34 -2.88 -17.54 2.81
N LYS A 35 -2.87 -18.18 1.64
CA LYS A 35 -1.89 -19.20 1.25
C LYS A 35 -1.89 -19.42 -0.26
N ALA A 36 -0.80 -19.99 -0.77
CA ALA A 36 -0.69 -20.51 -2.13
C ALA A 36 -0.86 -22.03 -2.12
N THR A 37 -1.56 -22.59 -3.11
CA THR A 37 -1.49 -24.04 -3.37
C THR A 37 -0.59 -24.33 -4.58
N ALA A 38 -0.44 -23.36 -5.49
CA ALA A 38 0.53 -23.37 -6.57
C ALA A 38 1.19 -21.98 -6.75
N PRO A 39 2.39 -21.90 -7.35
CA PRO A 39 3.06 -20.62 -7.62
C PRO A 39 2.18 -19.61 -8.39
N VAL A 40 1.36 -20.11 -9.33
CA VAL A 40 0.45 -19.30 -10.14
C VAL A 40 -0.60 -18.56 -9.29
N ASP A 41 -0.95 -19.04 -8.10
CA ASP A 41 -1.88 -18.34 -7.21
C ASP A 41 -1.27 -17.06 -6.65
N VAL A 42 0.02 -17.13 -6.31
CA VAL A 42 0.79 -15.96 -5.85
C VAL A 42 0.94 -14.97 -6.98
N GLU A 43 1.30 -15.42 -8.17
CA GLU A 43 1.45 -14.56 -9.35
C GLU A 43 0.14 -13.84 -9.69
N ASN A 44 -0.98 -14.58 -9.78
CA ASN A 44 -2.29 -13.99 -10.03
C ASN A 44 -2.70 -12.98 -8.94
N TRP A 45 -2.36 -13.26 -7.68
CA TRP A 45 -2.63 -12.34 -6.58
C TRP A 45 -1.77 -11.08 -6.64
N ILE A 46 -0.47 -11.20 -6.90
CA ILE A 46 0.45 -10.07 -7.08
C ILE A 46 0.00 -9.22 -8.26
N SER A 47 -0.29 -9.80 -9.42
CA SER A 47 -0.77 -9.07 -10.59
C SER A 47 -2.09 -8.34 -10.33
N HIS A 48 -2.98 -8.89 -9.50
CA HIS A 48 -4.19 -8.18 -9.08
C HIS A 48 -3.87 -6.95 -8.24
N MET A 49 -2.91 -7.03 -7.33
CA MET A 49 -2.47 -5.90 -6.52
C MET A 49 -1.75 -4.84 -7.34
N GLU A 50 -0.86 -5.25 -8.25
CA GLU A 50 -0.13 -4.35 -9.16
C GLU A 50 -1.10 -3.57 -10.04
N LYS A 51 -2.13 -4.23 -10.59
CA LYS A 51 -3.17 -3.55 -11.36
C LYS A 51 -3.89 -2.47 -10.55
N ILE A 52 -4.15 -2.72 -9.27
CA ILE A 52 -4.74 -1.71 -8.37
C ILE A 52 -3.74 -0.57 -8.16
N PHE A 53 -2.47 -0.87 -7.95
CA PHE A 53 -1.46 0.16 -7.71
C PHE A 53 -1.18 1.05 -8.92
N ASP A 54 -1.17 0.47 -10.12
CA ASP A 54 -0.96 1.19 -11.37
C ASP A 54 -2.06 2.20 -11.66
N VAL A 55 -3.33 1.82 -11.44
CA VAL A 55 -4.48 2.73 -11.60
C VAL A 55 -4.42 3.89 -10.62
N MET A 56 -3.85 3.68 -9.45
CA MET A 56 -3.88 4.62 -8.33
C MET A 56 -2.62 5.50 -8.23
N GLY A 57 -1.51 5.11 -8.86
CA GLY A 57 -0.24 5.84 -8.85
C GLY A 57 0.48 5.85 -7.49
N TYR A 58 0.48 4.71 -6.76
CA TYR A 58 1.13 4.62 -5.44
C TYR A 58 2.66 4.76 -5.52
N GLU A 59 3.26 5.41 -4.53
CA GLU A 59 4.70 5.30 -4.28
C GLU A 59 5.06 3.93 -3.73
N ASP A 60 6.22 3.42 -4.14
CA ASP A 60 6.71 2.08 -3.80
C ASP A 60 6.80 1.82 -2.28
N ALA A 61 7.10 2.85 -1.49
CA ALA A 61 7.14 2.78 -0.03
C ALA A 61 5.77 2.41 0.59
N PHE A 62 4.66 2.71 -0.10
CA PHE A 62 3.31 2.38 0.36
C PHE A 62 2.79 1.07 -0.21
N LYS A 63 3.21 0.65 -1.40
CA LYS A 63 2.80 -0.62 -2.03
C LYS A 63 3.05 -1.81 -1.12
N THR A 64 4.28 -1.93 -0.58
CA THR A 64 4.64 -3.02 0.34
C THR A 64 3.77 -3.03 1.59
N ARG A 65 3.49 -1.86 2.19
CA ARG A 65 2.68 -1.76 3.41
C ARG A 65 1.23 -2.18 3.15
N LEU A 66 0.68 -1.86 1.97
CA LEU A 66 -0.68 -2.21 1.58
C LEU A 66 -0.82 -3.70 1.17
N ILE A 67 0.19 -4.29 0.55
CA ILE A 67 0.27 -5.73 0.27
C ILE A 67 0.25 -6.51 1.59
N VAL A 68 1.11 -6.13 2.53
CA VAL A 68 1.19 -6.77 3.86
C VAL A 68 -0.14 -6.65 4.61
N TYR A 69 -0.85 -5.53 4.45
CA TYR A 69 -2.18 -5.35 5.03
C TYR A 69 -3.21 -6.36 4.50
N LYS A 70 -2.99 -6.96 3.32
CA LYS A 70 -3.88 -7.99 2.74
C LYS A 70 -3.42 -9.42 3.00
N PHE A 71 -2.30 -9.62 3.69
CA PHE A 71 -1.91 -10.95 4.15
C PHE A 71 -2.77 -11.40 5.33
N GLU A 72 -3.24 -12.63 5.23
CA GLU A 72 -4.01 -13.33 6.25
C GLU A 72 -3.41 -14.73 6.47
N GLY A 73 -3.88 -15.46 7.49
CA GLY A 73 -3.47 -16.85 7.77
C GLY A 73 -1.96 -17.12 7.69
N ASP A 74 -1.59 -18.11 6.88
CA ASP A 74 -0.21 -18.61 6.73
C ASP A 74 0.72 -17.53 6.15
N ALA A 75 0.25 -16.74 5.19
CA ALA A 75 1.02 -15.66 4.59
C ALA A 75 1.38 -14.59 5.64
N LEU A 76 0.42 -14.23 6.50
CA LEU A 76 0.68 -13.27 7.58
C LEU A 76 1.64 -13.83 8.63
N ALA A 77 1.52 -15.12 8.97
CA ALA A 77 2.42 -15.80 9.90
C ALA A 77 3.86 -15.84 9.34
N TRP A 78 4.00 -16.22 8.07
CA TRP A 78 5.28 -16.20 7.35
C TRP A 78 5.89 -14.80 7.34
N TRP A 79 5.10 -13.77 7.01
CA TRP A 79 5.60 -12.39 6.98
C TRP A 79 6.10 -11.92 8.35
N LYS A 80 5.37 -12.23 9.43
CA LYS A 80 5.80 -11.91 10.80
C LYS A 80 7.14 -12.58 11.15
N ALA A 81 7.30 -13.86 10.81
CA ALA A 81 8.55 -14.59 11.03
C ALA A 81 9.71 -14.01 10.20
N TYR A 82 9.45 -13.67 8.94
CA TYR A 82 10.43 -13.05 8.06
C TYR A 82 10.91 -11.69 8.58
N LYS A 83 9.98 -10.81 9.00
CA LYS A 83 10.31 -9.54 9.66
C LYS A 83 11.18 -9.74 10.90
N GLN A 84 10.81 -10.68 11.76
CA GLN A 84 11.54 -10.98 12.99
C GLN A 84 12.99 -11.39 12.67
N ALA A 85 13.19 -12.24 11.66
CA ALA A 85 14.52 -12.66 11.21
C ALA A 85 15.35 -11.51 10.62
N LYS A 86 14.72 -10.44 10.11
CA LYS A 86 15.37 -9.29 9.48
C LYS A 86 15.62 -8.10 10.41
N GLY A 87 15.32 -8.21 11.70
CA GLY A 87 15.51 -7.13 12.68
C GLY A 87 14.22 -6.41 13.11
N GLY A 88 13.05 -7.00 12.86
CA GLY A 88 11.77 -6.54 13.37
C GLY A 88 11.21 -5.34 12.62
N ASP A 89 10.48 -4.47 13.32
CA ASP A 89 9.72 -3.37 12.70
C ASP A 89 10.62 -2.25 12.14
N VAL A 90 11.89 -2.17 12.55
CA VAL A 90 12.87 -1.23 11.97
C VAL A 90 13.15 -1.57 10.50
N TRP A 91 13.16 -2.84 10.14
CA TRP A 91 13.38 -3.30 8.77
C TRP A 91 12.23 -2.92 7.83
N LEU A 92 10.98 -2.91 8.32
CA LEU A 92 9.81 -2.52 7.52
C LEU A 92 9.88 -1.08 6.97
N VAL A 93 10.65 -0.21 7.61
CA VAL A 93 10.83 1.19 7.18
C VAL A 93 11.81 1.30 6.02
N THR A 94 12.68 0.31 5.84
CA THR A 94 13.72 0.29 4.78
C THR A 94 13.36 -0.58 3.59
N VAL A 95 12.26 -1.34 3.65
CA VAL A 95 11.80 -2.16 2.53
C VAL A 95 11.14 -1.30 1.46
N THR A 96 11.81 -1.21 0.31
CA THR A 96 11.25 -0.69 -0.93
C THR A 96 10.64 -1.82 -1.75
N TRP A 97 9.57 -1.55 -2.50
CA TRP A 97 9.10 -2.44 -3.55
C TRP A 97 10.24 -2.64 -4.58
N ALA A 98 10.44 -3.86 -5.08
CA ALA A 98 11.54 -4.22 -5.98
C ALA A 98 11.03 -4.46 -7.41
#